data_AF-A0A4Q3W762-F1
#
_entry.id   AF-A0A4Q3W762-F1
#
_cell.length_a   1.000
_cell.length_b   1.000
_cell.length_c   1.000
_cell.angle_alpha   90.00
_cell.angle_beta   90.00
_cell.angle_gamma   90.00
#
_symmetry.space_group_name_H-M   'P 1'
#
loop_
_entity.id
_entity.type
_entity.pdbx_description
1 polymer ?
#
loop_
_entity_poly.entity_id
_entity_poly.type
_entity_poly.pdbx_seq_one_letter_code
_entity_poly.pdbx_strand_id
1 'polypeptide(L)'
;MNVKQLLILLVTGFVLSCDNMEAGQPAGDSDTGNRISSKDTSNNMQSTEIDQLVQAASRSGRPEDLSSLWKATLNLPQWHFITKVQDSTADRKPFIGVIENKPWVFVFTDRNKAQLYGAAPPNTGFVDSSGSVLVISMETNKAIDYVMGLHQAGVYGIRLNEGNGWYAPLEQLPAIIQFVNK
;
A
#
# COMPACT_ATOMS: atom_id res chain seq x y z
N MET A 1 22.24 -16.67 -12.39
CA MET A 1 21.88 -15.95 -11.15
C MET A 1 21.21 -16.95 -10.21
N ASN A 2 21.71 -17.15 -8.99
CA ASN A 2 21.19 -18.16 -8.05
C ASN A 2 20.03 -17.56 -7.23
N VAL A 3 19.02 -18.36 -6.92
CA VAL A 3 17.81 -18.02 -6.14
C VAL A 3 18.14 -17.29 -4.83
N LYS A 4 19.27 -17.61 -4.18
CA LYS A 4 19.74 -16.90 -2.97
C LYS A 4 20.17 -15.44 -3.23
N GLN A 5 20.70 -15.13 -4.41
CA GLN A 5 21.06 -13.75 -4.78
C GLN A 5 19.83 -12.90 -5.14
N LEU A 6 18.79 -13.51 -5.72
CA LEU A 6 17.52 -12.82 -5.96
C LEU A 6 16.85 -12.44 -4.62
N LEU A 7 16.96 -13.30 -3.61
CA LEU A 7 16.46 -13.06 -2.25
C LEU A 7 17.19 -11.92 -1.53
N ILE A 8 18.52 -11.85 -1.66
CA ILE A 8 19.32 -10.75 -1.09
C ILE A 8 19.00 -9.42 -1.78
N LEU A 9 18.75 -9.44 -3.10
CA LEU A 9 18.31 -8.26 -3.86
C LEU A 9 16.88 -7.82 -3.51
N LEU A 10 15.98 -8.76 -3.20
CA LEU A 10 14.65 -8.44 -2.67
C LEU A 10 14.75 -7.81 -1.27
N VAL A 11 15.64 -8.29 -0.39
CA VAL A 11 15.83 -7.71 0.95
C VAL A 11 16.55 -6.34 0.88
N THR A 12 17.40 -6.09 -0.12
CA THR A 12 18.08 -4.79 -0.29
C THR A 12 17.28 -3.76 -1.11
N GLY A 13 16.36 -4.21 -1.97
CA GLY A 13 15.45 -3.36 -2.74
C GLY A 13 14.09 -3.11 -2.08
N PHE A 14 13.79 -3.82 -1.00
CA PHE A 14 12.59 -3.66 -0.18
C PHE A 14 12.96 -2.84 1.06
N VAL A 15 12.70 -1.54 1.06
CA VAL A 15 12.75 -0.75 2.29
C VAL A 15 11.32 -0.66 2.81
N LEU A 16 11.15 -0.90 4.09
CA LEU A 16 9.89 -0.62 4.75
C LEU A 16 9.88 0.87 5.09
N SER A 17 8.80 1.56 4.76
CA SER A 17 8.61 2.95 5.18
C SER A 17 8.37 2.95 6.69
N CYS A 18 9.45 3.04 7.47
CA CYS A 18 9.40 3.28 8.91
C CYS A 18 10.08 4.61 9.19
N ASP A 19 9.33 5.71 9.03
CA ASP A 19 9.72 6.98 9.64
C ASP A 19 9.20 7.04 11.07
N ASN A 20 10.12 6.82 12.01
CA ASN A 20 9.95 7.11 13.43
C ASN A 20 9.87 8.63 13.64
N MET A 21 8.92 9.09 14.46
CA MET A 21 9.06 10.34 15.20
C MET A 21 8.97 10.06 16.70
N GLU A 22 9.95 10.61 17.40
CA GLU A 22 10.35 10.35 18.78
C GLU A 22 9.51 11.10 19.82
N ALA A 23 9.72 10.69 21.07
CA ALA A 23 8.90 10.84 22.27
C ALA A 23 8.65 12.28 22.78
N GLY A 24 7.52 12.42 23.45
CA GLY A 24 7.23 13.51 24.39
C GLY A 24 6.21 13.08 25.45
N GLN A 25 6.69 12.78 26.66
CA GLN A 25 5.94 12.82 27.93
C GLN A 25 6.63 13.91 28.80
N PRO A 26 5.95 14.62 29.73
CA PRO A 26 5.18 13.99 30.82
C PRO A 26 3.94 14.72 31.41
N ALA A 27 3.21 13.94 32.23
CA ALA A 27 2.46 14.22 33.47
C ALA A 27 1.25 15.20 33.51
N GLY A 28 0.14 14.69 34.07
CA GLY A 28 -1.00 15.46 34.58
C GLY A 28 -2.16 14.58 35.08
N ASP A 29 -2.34 14.55 36.39
CA ASP A 29 -3.31 13.78 37.18
C ASP A 29 -4.68 14.51 37.30
N SER A 30 -5.81 13.80 37.19
CA SER A 30 -7.01 13.96 38.04
C SER A 30 -8.23 13.16 37.58
N ASP A 31 -8.83 12.55 38.60
CA ASP A 31 -10.07 11.79 38.74
C ASP A 31 -11.35 12.51 38.26
N THR A 32 -12.25 11.79 37.57
CA THR A 32 -13.68 11.74 37.90
C THR A 32 -14.41 10.73 37.03
N GLY A 33 -15.00 9.72 37.67
CA GLY A 33 -15.87 8.74 37.03
C GLY A 33 -17.16 9.36 36.49
N ASN A 34 -17.59 8.89 35.31
CA ASN A 34 -19.00 8.87 34.96
C ASN A 34 -19.32 7.66 34.07
N ARG A 35 -20.25 6.82 34.55
CA ARG A 35 -20.86 5.71 33.83
C ARG A 35 -21.71 6.27 32.69
N ILE A 36 -21.38 5.97 31.44
CA ILE A 36 -22.35 5.92 30.34
C ILE A 36 -22.18 4.61 29.57
N SER A 37 -23.17 3.74 29.81
CA SER A 37 -23.84 2.83 28.88
C SER A 37 -23.00 2.11 27.81
N SER A 38 -22.74 0.83 28.09
CA SER A 38 -22.37 -0.20 27.13
C SER A 38 -23.50 -0.45 26.13
N LYS A 39 -23.44 0.18 24.96
CA LYS A 39 -23.92 -0.34 23.66
C LYS A 39 -23.51 0.65 22.58
N ASP A 40 -22.98 0.11 21.49
CA ASP A 40 -22.68 0.81 20.23
C ASP A 40 -21.40 1.65 20.22
N THR A 41 -20.23 1.00 20.12
CA THR A 41 -19.20 1.30 19.08
C THR A 41 -18.21 0.12 19.01
N SER A 42 -18.70 -1.07 18.67
CA SER A 42 -17.84 -2.15 18.17
C SER A 42 -17.72 -2.04 16.65
N ASN A 43 -17.23 -0.89 16.14
CA ASN A 43 -16.60 -0.89 14.82
C ASN A 43 -15.16 -1.37 15.00
N ASN A 44 -15.09 -2.68 15.17
CA ASN A 44 -13.88 -3.47 15.26
C ASN A 44 -12.91 -3.04 14.15
N MET A 45 -11.75 -2.53 14.55
CA MET A 45 -10.59 -2.34 13.69
C MET A 45 -10.16 -3.72 13.16
N GLN A 46 -10.84 -4.20 12.12
CA GLN A 46 -10.54 -5.49 11.51
C GLN A 46 -9.20 -5.36 10.78
N SER A 47 -8.11 -5.60 11.51
CA SER A 47 -6.79 -5.86 10.93
C SER A 47 -6.96 -7.00 9.92
N THR A 48 -6.76 -6.69 8.65
CA THR A 48 -6.91 -7.68 7.58
C THR A 48 -5.77 -8.70 7.66
N GLU A 49 -5.96 -9.89 7.08
CA GLU A 49 -4.88 -10.88 6.95
C GLU A 49 -3.62 -10.26 6.33
N ILE A 50 -3.79 -9.39 5.32
CA ILE A 50 -2.67 -8.67 4.71
C ILE A 50 -1.98 -7.72 5.70
N ASP A 51 -2.72 -7.03 6.57
CA ASP A 51 -2.09 -6.14 7.56
C ASP A 51 -1.22 -6.92 8.55
N GLN A 52 -1.64 -8.14 8.91
CA GLN A 52 -0.83 -9.04 9.75
C GLN A 52 0.43 -9.51 9.02
N LEU A 53 0.32 -9.83 7.73
CA LEU A 53 1.45 -10.22 6.89
C LEU A 53 2.44 -9.08 6.70
N VAL A 54 1.96 -7.84 6.57
CA VAL A 54 2.83 -6.65 6.56
C VAL A 54 3.61 -6.57 7.87
N GLN A 55 2.93 -6.67 9.02
CA GLN A 55 3.62 -6.61 10.31
C GLN A 55 4.64 -7.74 10.49
N ALA A 56 4.33 -8.96 10.05
CA ALA A 56 5.24 -10.09 10.13
C ALA A 56 6.49 -9.86 9.29
N ALA A 57 6.31 -9.51 8.01
CA ALA A 57 7.40 -9.19 7.09
C ALA A 57 8.25 -8.02 7.61
N SER A 58 7.62 -7.00 8.20
CA SER A 58 8.33 -5.85 8.74
C SER A 58 9.19 -6.17 9.96
N ARG A 59 8.71 -7.06 10.83
CA ARG A 59 9.45 -7.45 12.04
C ARG A 59 10.60 -8.40 11.73
N SER A 60 10.40 -9.33 10.80
CA SER A 60 11.35 -10.42 10.57
C SER A 60 12.35 -10.14 9.45
N GLY A 61 11.95 -9.40 8.41
CA GLY A 61 12.70 -9.27 7.16
C GLY A 61 12.92 -10.59 6.43
N ARG A 62 12.23 -11.67 6.84
CA ARG A 62 12.47 -13.02 6.34
C ARG A 62 11.82 -13.22 4.97
N PRO A 63 12.52 -13.88 4.03
CA PRO A 63 11.99 -14.17 2.69
C PRO A 63 10.62 -14.87 2.66
N GLU A 64 10.35 -15.75 3.62
CA GLU A 64 9.12 -16.50 3.78
C GLU A 64 7.93 -15.62 4.19
N ASP A 65 8.16 -14.62 5.04
CA ASP A 65 7.12 -13.67 5.46
C ASP A 65 6.82 -12.71 4.30
N LEU A 66 7.86 -12.26 3.58
CA LEU A 66 7.71 -11.51 2.34
C LEU A 66 6.98 -12.30 1.25
N SER A 67 7.30 -13.58 1.09
CA SER A 67 6.63 -14.47 0.15
C SER A 67 5.14 -14.61 0.47
N SER A 68 4.81 -14.74 1.76
CA SER A 68 3.43 -14.87 2.22
C SER A 68 2.64 -13.59 1.95
N LEU A 69 3.25 -12.42 2.21
CA LEU A 69 2.67 -11.12 1.89
C LEU A 69 2.39 -10.94 0.39
N TRP A 70 3.38 -11.24 -0.47
CA TRP A 70 3.19 -11.16 -1.92
C TRP A 70 2.16 -12.16 -2.43
N LYS A 71 2.10 -13.37 -1.86
CA LYS A 71 1.08 -14.37 -2.19
C LYS A 71 -0.33 -13.88 -1.88
N ALA A 72 -0.55 -13.33 -0.70
CA ALA A 72 -1.85 -12.77 -0.33
C ALA A 72 -2.23 -11.62 -1.27
N THR A 73 -1.28 -10.78 -1.63
CA THR A 73 -1.48 -9.62 -2.52
C THR A 73 -1.84 -10.02 -3.95
N LEU A 74 -1.14 -11.01 -4.51
CA LEU A 74 -1.38 -11.53 -5.86
C LEU A 74 -2.69 -12.32 -5.95
N ASN A 75 -3.18 -12.85 -4.82
CA ASN A 75 -4.46 -13.56 -4.73
C ASN A 75 -5.67 -12.66 -4.47
N LEU A 76 -5.46 -11.34 -4.30
CA LEU A 76 -6.58 -10.41 -4.21
C LEU A 76 -7.45 -10.49 -5.48
N PRO A 77 -8.77 -10.32 -5.37
CA PRO A 77 -9.62 -10.26 -6.57
C PRO A 77 -9.35 -9.01 -7.39
N GLN A 78 -9.03 -7.89 -6.73
CA GLN A 78 -8.79 -6.61 -7.34
C GLN A 78 -7.68 -5.84 -6.64
N TRP A 79 -6.97 -5.04 -7.42
CA TRP A 79 -6.13 -3.96 -6.94
C TRP A 79 -6.81 -2.62 -7.19
N HIS A 80 -6.59 -1.68 -6.29
CA HIS A 80 -7.20 -0.36 -6.32
C HIS A 80 -6.14 0.72 -6.52
N PHE A 81 -6.47 1.75 -7.29
CA PHE A 81 -5.59 2.87 -7.61
C PHE A 81 -6.35 4.16 -7.37
N ILE A 82 -5.63 5.23 -7.01
CA ILE A 82 -6.18 6.59 -6.96
C ILE A 82 -5.93 7.30 -8.29
N THR A 83 -6.72 8.32 -8.61
CA THR A 83 -6.57 9.16 -9.81
C THR A 83 -6.89 10.60 -9.48
N LYS A 84 -6.28 11.56 -10.20
CA LYS A 84 -6.54 12.98 -9.98
C LYS A 84 -7.92 13.35 -10.52
N VAL A 85 -8.62 14.23 -9.81
CA VAL A 85 -10.01 14.61 -10.16
C VAL A 85 -10.10 15.41 -11.44
N GLN A 86 -9.05 16.17 -11.75
CA GLN A 86 -8.95 17.00 -12.94
C GLN A 86 -8.81 16.21 -14.26
N ASP A 87 -8.59 14.89 -14.17
CA ASP A 87 -8.50 14.04 -15.36
C ASP A 87 -9.92 13.76 -15.89
N SER A 88 -10.12 14.03 -17.19
CA SER A 88 -11.37 13.75 -17.91
C SER A 88 -11.75 12.28 -17.70
N THR A 89 -13.04 11.95 -17.58
CA THR A 89 -13.48 10.57 -17.33
C THR A 89 -12.96 9.56 -18.36
N ALA A 90 -12.69 10.00 -19.60
CA ALA A 90 -12.13 9.15 -20.65
C ALA A 90 -10.61 8.94 -20.53
N ASP A 91 -9.90 9.84 -19.84
CA ASP A 91 -8.43 9.85 -19.72
C ASP A 91 -7.93 9.50 -18.32
N ARG A 92 -8.83 9.13 -17.39
CA ARG A 92 -8.47 8.80 -16.01
C ARG A 92 -7.48 7.64 -15.98
N LYS A 93 -6.30 7.93 -15.45
CA LYS A 93 -5.23 6.97 -15.24
C LYS A 93 -4.88 6.86 -13.76
N PRO A 94 -4.45 5.69 -13.30
CA PRO A 94 -3.76 5.56 -12.02
C PRO A 94 -2.69 6.63 -11.82
N PHE A 95 -2.69 7.21 -10.63
CA PHE A 95 -1.75 8.23 -10.23
C PHE A 95 -0.32 7.67 -10.16
N ILE A 96 0.61 8.44 -10.75
CA ILE A 96 2.05 8.23 -10.62
C ILE A 96 2.62 9.39 -9.81
N GLY A 97 3.16 9.08 -8.64
CA GLY A 97 3.88 10.05 -7.80
C GLY A 97 5.39 9.94 -8.02
N VAL A 98 6.13 10.97 -7.59
CA VAL A 98 7.59 10.97 -7.63
C VAL A 98 8.12 10.98 -6.21
N ILE A 99 8.94 9.98 -5.87
CA ILE A 99 9.63 9.86 -4.58
C ILE A 99 11.10 9.63 -4.89
N GLU A 100 11.99 10.43 -4.28
CA GLU A 100 13.43 10.39 -4.53
C GLU A 100 13.79 10.48 -6.03
N ASN A 101 13.10 11.37 -6.75
CA ASN A 101 13.25 11.58 -8.19
C ASN A 101 12.95 10.33 -9.05
N LYS A 102 12.24 9.33 -8.50
CA LYS A 102 11.80 8.13 -9.22
C LYS A 102 10.27 8.09 -9.29
N PRO A 103 9.69 7.73 -10.46
CA PRO A 103 8.24 7.58 -10.61
C PRO A 103 7.73 6.28 -9.98
N TRP A 104 6.69 6.36 -9.16
CA TRP A 104 6.06 5.24 -8.47
C TRP A 104 4.56 5.19 -8.74
N VAL A 105 4.03 4.00 -9.00
CA VAL A 105 2.58 3.75 -9.02
C VAL A 105 2.10 3.38 -7.62
N PHE A 106 0.97 3.95 -7.21
CA PHE A 106 0.36 3.73 -5.90
C PHE A 106 -0.82 2.78 -6.02
N VAL A 107 -0.77 1.69 -5.27
CA VAL A 107 -1.70 0.58 -5.33
C VAL A 107 -2.21 0.25 -3.94
N PHE A 108 -3.47 -0.14 -3.84
CA PHE A 108 -4.12 -0.42 -2.58
C PHE A 108 -4.81 -1.77 -2.64
N THR A 109 -4.75 -2.50 -1.53
CA THR A 109 -5.31 -3.85 -1.41
C THR A 109 -6.81 -3.85 -1.23
N ASP A 110 -7.36 -2.71 -0.80
CA ASP A 110 -8.79 -2.49 -0.69
C ASP A 110 -9.13 -1.03 -0.98
N ARG A 111 -10.40 -0.80 -1.31
CA ARG A 111 -10.92 0.53 -1.67
C ARG A 111 -10.88 1.52 -0.51
N ASN A 112 -11.05 1.06 0.72
CA ASN A 112 -11.06 1.93 1.89
C ASN A 112 -9.67 2.54 2.12
N LYS A 113 -8.60 1.74 2.02
CA LYS A 113 -7.23 2.25 2.08
C LYS A 113 -6.92 3.28 0.99
N ALA A 114 -7.39 3.05 -0.24
CA ALA A 114 -7.26 4.03 -1.32
C ALA A 114 -7.98 5.36 -0.99
N GLN A 115 -9.18 5.28 -0.44
CA GLN A 115 -9.97 6.46 -0.04
C GLN A 115 -9.30 7.21 1.10
N LEU A 116 -8.85 6.52 2.14
CA LEU A 116 -8.15 7.13 3.28
C LEU A 116 -6.86 7.84 2.82
N TYR A 117 -6.08 7.20 1.95
CA TYR A 117 -4.87 7.81 1.41
C TYR A 117 -5.17 9.05 0.58
N GLY A 118 -6.14 8.97 -0.35
CA GLY A 118 -6.49 10.09 -1.22
C GLY A 118 -7.11 11.28 -0.48
N ALA A 119 -7.74 11.04 0.68
CA ALA A 119 -8.36 12.08 1.51
C ALA A 119 -7.39 12.71 2.53
N ALA A 120 -6.21 12.11 2.75
CA ALA A 120 -5.26 12.62 3.73
C ALA A 120 -4.67 13.99 3.32
N PRO A 121 -4.55 14.98 4.22
CA PRO A 121 -3.67 16.13 4.01
C PRO A 121 -2.24 15.57 3.92
N PRO A 122 -1.36 15.83 2.92
CA PRO A 122 -1.23 16.88 1.90
C PRO A 122 -1.60 16.46 0.45
N ASN A 123 -2.43 15.43 0.27
CA ASN A 123 -2.76 14.83 -1.02
C ASN A 123 -3.88 15.60 -1.78
N THR A 124 -3.81 16.92 -1.83
CA THR A 124 -4.81 17.76 -2.48
C THR A 124 -4.81 17.52 -4.00
N GLY A 125 -5.96 17.13 -4.56
CA GLY A 125 -6.12 16.84 -5.99
C GLY A 125 -6.76 15.49 -6.33
N PHE A 126 -6.96 14.62 -5.32
CA PHE A 126 -7.69 13.35 -5.48
C PHE A 126 -9.15 13.41 -5.01
N VAL A 127 -9.53 14.49 -4.33
CA VAL A 127 -10.85 14.70 -3.74
C VAL A 127 -11.68 15.61 -4.64
N ASP A 128 -12.89 15.16 -4.99
CA ASP A 128 -13.80 15.93 -5.84
C ASP A 128 -14.56 17.02 -5.08
N SER A 129 -15.43 17.76 -5.79
CA SER A 129 -16.23 18.82 -5.19
C SER A 129 -17.19 18.35 -4.09
N SER A 130 -17.46 17.04 -3.99
CA SER A 130 -18.28 16.43 -2.95
C SER A 130 -17.47 15.94 -1.74
N GLY A 131 -16.13 16.01 -1.80
CA GLY A 131 -15.27 15.41 -0.78
C GLY A 131 -14.93 13.94 -1.05
N SER A 132 -15.24 13.39 -2.23
CA SER A 132 -15.04 11.98 -2.55
C SER A 132 -13.74 11.72 -3.31
N VAL A 133 -13.01 10.66 -2.93
CA VAL A 133 -11.84 10.18 -3.65
C VAL A 133 -12.26 9.25 -4.79
N LEU A 134 -11.72 9.51 -5.98
CA LEU A 134 -11.90 8.64 -7.14
C LEU A 134 -10.92 7.45 -7.08
N VAL A 135 -11.49 6.25 -7.08
CA VAL A 135 -10.74 4.99 -7.05
C VAL A 135 -11.01 4.19 -8.32
N ILE A 136 -9.94 3.78 -8.99
CA ILE A 136 -9.96 2.84 -10.11
C ILE A 136 -9.69 1.45 -9.56
N SER A 137 -10.62 0.51 -9.79
CA SER A 137 -10.43 -0.90 -9.42
C SER A 137 -10.13 -1.73 -10.67
N MET A 138 -9.11 -2.57 -10.61
CA MET A 138 -8.76 -3.50 -11.68
C MET A 138 -8.67 -4.91 -11.11
N GLU A 139 -9.11 -5.91 -11.87
CA GLU A 139 -8.79 -7.31 -11.56
C GLU A 139 -7.28 -7.48 -11.46
N THR A 140 -6.80 -8.25 -10.48
CA THR A 140 -5.37 -8.33 -10.17
C THR A 140 -4.50 -8.69 -11.37
N ASN A 141 -4.91 -9.64 -12.21
CA ASN A 141 -4.17 -9.98 -13.43
C ASN A 141 -4.05 -8.78 -14.41
N LYS A 142 -5.16 -8.06 -14.62
CA LYS A 142 -5.16 -6.84 -15.47
C LYS A 142 -4.34 -5.72 -14.84
N ALA A 143 -4.37 -5.61 -13.51
CA ALA A 143 -3.58 -4.65 -12.77
C ALA A 143 -2.07 -4.92 -12.91
N ILE A 144 -1.66 -6.20 -12.84
CA ILE A 144 -0.28 -6.64 -13.09
C ILE A 144 0.14 -6.26 -14.51
N ASP A 145 -0.64 -6.61 -15.52
CA ASP A 145 -0.35 -6.25 -16.92
C ASP A 145 -0.21 -4.73 -17.09
N TYR A 146 -1.11 -3.97 -16.44
CA TYR A 146 -1.09 -2.51 -16.47
C TYR A 146 0.18 -1.93 -15.86
N VAL A 147 0.59 -2.37 -14.65
CA VAL A 147 1.81 -1.86 -14.01
C VAL A 147 3.08 -2.31 -14.74
N MET A 148 3.06 -3.44 -15.42
CA MET A 148 4.17 -3.83 -16.32
C MET A 148 4.25 -2.94 -17.56
N GLY A 149 3.11 -2.50 -18.11
CA GLY A 149 3.08 -1.47 -19.15
C GLY A 149 3.63 -0.13 -18.67
N LEU A 150 3.33 0.26 -17.43
CA LEU A 150 3.92 1.46 -16.80
C LEU A 150 5.44 1.34 -16.65
N HIS A 151 5.96 0.15 -16.31
CA HIS A 151 7.40 -0.07 -16.23
C HIS A 151 8.08 0.18 -17.57
N GLN A 152 7.49 -0.30 -18.68
CA GLN A 152 7.99 -0.03 -20.04
C GLN A 152 7.96 1.47 -20.38
N ALA A 153 7.05 2.23 -19.79
CA ALA A 153 6.96 3.68 -19.91
C ALA A 153 7.88 4.46 -18.94
N GLY A 154 8.73 3.77 -18.18
CA GLY A 154 9.72 4.37 -17.29
C GLY A 154 9.29 4.52 -15.83
N VAL A 155 8.15 3.94 -15.41
CA VAL A 155 7.79 3.87 -13.99
C VAL A 155 8.75 2.92 -13.27
N TYR A 156 9.32 3.38 -12.17
CA TYR A 156 10.38 2.66 -11.44
C TYR A 156 9.80 1.52 -10.60
N GLY A 157 8.76 1.79 -9.83
CA GLY A 157 8.31 0.88 -8.80
C GLY A 157 6.82 0.97 -8.47
N ILE A 158 6.36 0.00 -7.70
CA ILE A 158 5.02 -0.09 -7.13
C ILE A 158 5.10 0.12 -5.61
N ARG A 159 4.21 0.97 -5.08
CA ARG A 159 3.98 1.19 -3.64
C ARG A 159 2.59 0.69 -3.29
N LEU A 160 2.53 -0.34 -2.46
CA LEU A 160 1.30 -0.94 -1.98
C LEU A 160 0.94 -0.38 -0.61
N ASN A 161 -0.27 0.13 -0.44
CA ASN A 161 -0.78 0.72 0.80
C ASN A 161 0.20 1.73 1.44
N GLU A 162 0.63 2.74 0.67
CA GLU A 162 1.63 3.73 1.10
C GLU A 162 1.41 4.25 2.55
N GLY A 163 2.51 4.39 3.29
CA GLY A 163 2.53 4.80 4.70
C GLY A 163 2.65 3.60 5.66
N ASN A 164 1.80 2.59 5.49
CA ASN A 164 1.77 1.37 6.34
C ASN A 164 1.92 0.08 5.51
N GLY A 165 2.54 0.17 4.35
CA GLY A 165 2.61 -0.93 3.40
C GLY A 165 4.04 -1.25 2.99
N TRP A 166 4.21 -1.63 1.73
CA TRP A 166 5.48 -2.07 1.20
C TRP A 166 5.64 -1.68 -0.27
N TYR A 167 6.83 -1.88 -0.81
CA TYR A 167 7.10 -1.52 -2.19
C TYR A 167 8.07 -2.49 -2.86
N ALA A 168 8.09 -2.47 -4.18
CA ALA A 168 9.12 -3.14 -4.96
C ALA A 168 9.40 -2.37 -6.27
N PRO A 169 10.64 -2.40 -6.79
CA PRO A 169 10.91 -2.04 -8.17
C PRO A 169 10.10 -2.93 -9.12
N LEU A 170 9.52 -2.33 -10.17
CA LEU A 170 8.68 -3.07 -11.13
C LEU A 170 9.49 -4.09 -11.94
N GLU A 171 10.79 -3.85 -12.12
CA GLU A 171 11.72 -4.80 -12.74
C GLU A 171 11.78 -6.16 -11.98
N GLN A 172 11.49 -6.15 -10.68
CA GLN A 172 11.54 -7.35 -9.84
C GLN A 172 10.19 -8.10 -9.81
N LEU A 173 9.10 -7.46 -10.22
CA LEU A 173 7.75 -8.02 -10.13
C LEU A 173 7.59 -9.37 -10.84
N PRO A 174 8.12 -9.60 -12.07
CA PRO A 174 8.05 -10.90 -12.72
C PRO A 174 8.72 -12.02 -11.91
N ALA A 175 9.87 -11.72 -11.30
CA ALA A 175 10.60 -12.69 -10.49
C ALA A 175 9.87 -13.01 -9.19
N ILE A 176 9.23 -12.01 -8.57
CA ILE A 176 8.36 -12.19 -7.40
C ILE A 176 7.17 -13.10 -7.74
N ILE A 177 6.45 -12.82 -8.83
CA ILE A 177 5.30 -13.64 -9.27
C ILE A 177 5.73 -15.09 -9.51
N GLN A 178 6.85 -15.28 -10.21
CA GLN A 178 7.37 -16.63 -10.47
C GLN A 178 7.76 -17.36 -9.19
N PHE A 179 8.30 -16.67 -8.19
CA PHE A 179 8.69 -17.26 -6.93
C PHE A 179 7.49 -17.72 -6.10
N VAL A 180 6.44 -16.90 -6.04
CA VAL A 180 5.24 -17.13 -5.23
C VAL A 180 4.32 -18.22 -5.79
N ASN A 181 4.32 -18.40 -7.12
CA ASN A 181 3.48 -19.39 -7.82
C ASN A 181 4.13 -20.79 -7.95
N LYS A 182 5.30 -21.01 -7.35
CA LYS A 182 5.92 -22.33 -7.23
C LYS A 182 5.33 -23.11 -6.06
#